data_AF-A0A7S1WKR7-F1
#
_entry.id   AF-A0A7S1WKR7-F1
#
_cell.length_a   1.000
_cell.length_b   1.000
_cell.length_c   1.000
_cell.angle_alpha   90.00
_cell.angle_beta   90.00
_cell.angle_gamma   90.00
#
_symmetry.space_group_name_H-M   'P 1'
#
loop_
_entity.id
_entity.type
_entity.pdbx_description
1 polymer ?
#
loop_
_entity_poly.entity_id
_entity_poly.type
_entity_poly.pdbx_seq_one_letter_code
_entity_poly.pdbx_strand_id
1 'polypeptide(L)'
;REGLRGPELEDAVRVLRDVEARGRAREELQRAEAAAARSRDAGSMAALRSALRSAELAGLSANELESPRSLLQSWEQPMTDPQLQAPAYAQGSGGSPYWGAGDYFQGTVAQPVDPGAYPLLTVPQTDEEFLPAPTDPHVAIPGS
;
A
#
# COMPACT_ATOMS: atom_id res chain seq x y z
N ARG A 1 -54.48 14.33 -9.29
CA ARG A 1 -53.13 13.93 -8.83
C ARG A 1 -53.01 14.48 -7.42
N GLU A 2 -53.25 13.66 -6.40
CA GLU A 2 -52.98 14.06 -5.02
C GLU A 2 -51.45 14.04 -4.82
N GLY A 3 -50.90 15.11 -4.25
CA GLY A 3 -49.48 15.19 -3.91
C GLY A 3 -49.16 14.33 -2.68
N LEU A 4 -47.87 14.07 -2.46
CA LEU A 4 -47.39 13.38 -1.25
C LEU A 4 -47.78 14.16 0.00
N ARG A 5 -48.22 13.45 1.04
CA ARG A 5 -48.53 14.04 2.35
C ARG A 5 -47.22 14.40 3.06
N GLY A 6 -47.26 15.36 4.00
CA GLY A 6 -46.08 15.87 4.70
C GLY A 6 -45.09 14.79 5.18
N PRO A 7 -45.55 13.76 5.93
CA PRO A 7 -44.68 12.67 6.39
C PRO A 7 -44.09 11.82 5.25
N GLU A 8 -44.84 11.60 4.17
CA GLU A 8 -44.40 10.83 3.01
C GLU A 8 -43.34 11.61 2.21
N LEU A 9 -43.46 12.94 2.16
CA LEU A 9 -42.48 13.82 1.54
C LEU A 9 -41.16 13.83 2.34
N GLU A 10 -41.23 13.93 3.66
CA GLU A 10 -40.05 13.88 4.53
C GLU A 10 -39.30 12.54 4.39
N ASP A 11 -40.05 11.43 4.34
CA ASP A 11 -39.47 10.11 4.13
C ASP A 11 -38.83 9.98 2.73
N ALA A 12 -39.51 10.46 1.69
CA ALA A 12 -38.97 10.47 0.33
C ALA A 12 -37.67 11.30 0.24
N VAL A 13 -37.62 12.47 0.88
CA VAL A 13 -36.42 13.32 0.94
C VAL A 13 -35.29 12.61 1.68
N ARG A 14 -35.60 11.91 2.80
CA ARG A 14 -34.61 11.13 3.54
C ARG A 14 -34.02 10.02 2.69
N VAL A 15 -34.85 9.24 2.01
CA VAL A 15 -34.42 8.15 1.12
C VAL A 15 -33.58 8.69 -0.03
N LEU A 16 -33.99 9.81 -0.64
CA LEU A 16 -33.22 10.43 -1.72
C LEU A 16 -31.82 10.87 -1.26
N ARG A 17 -31.72 11.50 -0.10
CA ARG A 17 -30.41 11.89 0.48
C ARG A 17 -29.52 10.69 0.76
N ASP A 18 -30.10 9.60 1.25
CA ASP A 18 -29.39 8.36 1.52
C ASP A 18 -28.88 7.69 0.22
N VAL A 19 -29.70 7.69 -0.83
CA VAL A 19 -29.30 7.21 -2.16
C VAL A 19 -28.18 8.06 -2.74
N GLU A 20 -28.26 9.39 -2.63
CA GLU A 20 -27.21 10.30 -3.08
C GLU A 20 -25.90 10.09 -2.31
N ALA A 21 -25.98 9.94 -0.98
CA ALA A 21 -24.81 9.67 -0.14
C ALA A 21 -24.12 8.37 -0.55
N ARG A 22 -24.89 7.30 -0.77
CA ARG A 22 -24.39 6.02 -1.27
C ARG A 22 -23.77 6.15 -2.67
N GLY A 23 -24.40 6.92 -3.57
CA GLY A 23 -23.87 7.20 -4.90
C GLY A 23 -22.49 7.86 -4.87
N ARG A 24 -22.36 8.95 -4.09
CA ARG A 24 -21.08 9.67 -3.94
C ARG A 24 -20.00 8.81 -3.32
N ALA A 25 -20.35 8.03 -2.29
CA ALA A 25 -19.40 7.14 -1.63
C ALA A 25 -18.88 6.05 -2.58
N ARG A 26 -19.73 5.50 -3.46
CA ARG A 26 -19.30 4.55 -4.51
C ARG A 26 -18.32 5.19 -5.49
N GLU A 27 -18.63 6.39 -5.99
CA GLU A 27 -17.78 7.10 -6.93
C GLU A 27 -16.42 7.47 -6.32
N GLU A 28 -16.41 7.87 -5.05
CA GLU A 28 -15.18 8.14 -4.32
C GLU A 28 -14.35 6.87 -4.10
N LEU A 29 -15.00 5.77 -3.70
CA LEU A 29 -14.34 4.48 -3.52
C LEU A 29 -13.73 3.95 -4.81
N GLN A 30 -14.47 4.00 -5.93
CA GLN A 30 -13.95 3.59 -7.25
C GLN A 30 -12.78 4.46 -7.71
N ARG A 31 -12.84 5.78 -7.47
CA ARG A 31 -11.72 6.68 -7.80
C ARG A 31 -10.49 6.39 -6.97
N ALA A 32 -10.67 6.17 -5.67
CA ALA A 32 -9.57 5.84 -4.77
C ALA A 32 -8.95 4.48 -5.12
N GLU A 33 -9.78 3.47 -5.43
CA GLU A 33 -9.33 2.15 -5.88
C GLU A 33 -8.56 2.24 -7.21
N ALA A 34 -9.06 3.01 -8.19
CA ALA A 34 -8.37 3.20 -9.46
C ALA A 34 -7.03 3.95 -9.31
N ALA A 35 -6.95 4.92 -8.39
CA ALA A 35 -5.70 5.59 -8.07
C ALA A 35 -4.71 4.63 -7.39
N ALA A 36 -5.20 3.87 -6.41
CA ALA A 36 -4.44 2.86 -5.69
C ALA A 36 -3.91 1.76 -6.62
N ALA A 37 -4.71 1.29 -7.57
CA ALA A 37 -4.28 0.29 -8.56
C ALA A 37 -3.13 0.77 -9.46
N ARG A 38 -2.98 2.09 -9.64
CA ARG A 38 -1.90 2.69 -10.46
C ARG A 38 -0.65 3.01 -9.65
N SER A 39 -0.78 3.27 -8.36
CA SER A 39 0.32 3.72 -7.51
C SER A 39 0.13 3.26 -6.07
N ARG A 40 1.16 2.58 -5.54
CA ARG A 40 1.25 2.16 -4.12
C ARG A 40 2.01 3.20 -3.29
N ASP A 41 1.61 4.47 -3.41
CA ASP A 41 2.16 5.56 -2.61
C ASP A 41 1.31 5.80 -1.34
N ALA A 42 1.90 6.48 -0.36
CA ALA A 42 1.24 6.77 0.91
C ALA A 42 -0.04 7.63 0.77
N GLY A 43 -0.10 8.51 -0.22
CA GLY A 43 -1.27 9.33 -0.52
C GLY A 43 -2.42 8.49 -1.07
N SER A 44 -2.14 7.60 -2.03
CA SER A 44 -3.11 6.66 -2.59
C SER A 44 -3.66 5.70 -1.52
N MET A 45 -2.80 5.23 -0.61
CA MET A 45 -3.22 4.44 0.56
C MET A 45 -4.14 5.21 1.51
N ALA A 46 -3.79 6.45 1.83
CA ALA A 46 -4.61 7.29 2.70
C ALA A 46 -5.97 7.61 2.07
N ALA A 47 -6.00 7.88 0.76
CA ALA A 47 -7.21 8.11 0.00
C ALA A 47 -8.12 6.87 0.01
N LEU A 48 -7.56 5.67 -0.22
CA LEU A 48 -8.31 4.41 -0.19
C LEU A 48 -8.89 4.12 1.21
N ARG A 49 -8.12 4.35 2.29
CA ARG A 49 -8.61 4.25 3.67
C ARG A 49 -9.73 5.23 3.98
N SER A 50 -9.60 6.47 3.50
CA SER A 50 -10.62 7.50 3.70
C SER A 50 -11.92 7.14 2.98
N ALA A 51 -11.81 6.75 1.71
CA ALA A 51 -12.95 6.36 0.89
C ALA A 51 -13.67 5.13 1.45
N LEU A 52 -12.93 4.14 1.95
CA LEU A 52 -13.50 2.98 2.66
C LEU A 52 -14.32 3.39 3.88
N ARG A 53 -13.79 4.29 4.74
CA ARG A 53 -14.54 4.80 5.90
C ARG A 53 -15.78 5.59 5.49
N SER A 54 -15.67 6.44 4.47
CA SER A 54 -16.84 7.17 3.93
C SER A 54 -17.90 6.21 3.41
N ALA A 55 -17.50 5.14 2.73
CA ALA A 55 -18.39 4.12 2.20
C ALA A 55 -19.07 3.29 3.29
N GLU A 56 -18.36 2.97 4.37
CA GLU A 56 -18.94 2.32 5.55
C GLU A 56 -20.00 3.21 6.23
N LEU A 57 -19.71 4.51 6.40
CA LEU A 57 -20.65 5.47 6.98
C LEU A 57 -21.89 5.70 6.11
N ALA A 58 -21.73 5.62 4.79
CA ALA A 58 -22.84 5.70 3.84
C ALA A 58 -23.64 4.38 3.76
N GLY A 59 -23.24 3.32 4.46
CA GLY A 59 -23.95 2.05 4.47
C GLY A 59 -23.82 1.24 3.17
N LEU A 60 -22.69 1.34 2.47
CA LEU A 60 -22.40 0.44 1.35
C LEU A 60 -22.32 -1.02 1.84
N SER A 61 -22.68 -1.94 0.96
CA SER A 61 -22.69 -3.37 1.29
C SER A 61 -21.27 -3.93 1.43
N ALA A 62 -21.12 -4.99 2.23
CA ALA A 62 -19.81 -5.63 2.44
C ALA A 62 -19.16 -6.10 1.13
N ASN A 63 -19.96 -6.55 0.15
CA ASN A 63 -19.49 -6.97 -1.17
C ASN A 63 -18.84 -5.82 -1.95
N GLU A 64 -19.36 -4.59 -1.81
CA GLU A 64 -18.79 -3.40 -2.47
C GLU A 64 -17.48 -2.94 -1.81
N LEU A 65 -17.29 -3.27 -0.53
CA LEU A 65 -16.10 -2.91 0.24
C LEU A 65 -15.00 -3.97 0.15
N GLU A 66 -15.30 -5.17 -0.34
CA GLU A 66 -14.38 -6.32 -0.32
C GLU A 66 -13.11 -6.05 -1.15
N SER A 67 -13.27 -5.72 -2.43
CA SER A 67 -12.14 -5.44 -3.34
C SER A 67 -11.19 -4.36 -2.79
N PRO A 68 -11.66 -3.14 -2.44
CA PRO A 68 -10.79 -2.10 -1.92
C PRO A 68 -10.16 -2.46 -0.55
N ARG A 69 -10.84 -3.22 0.31
CA ARG A 69 -10.26 -3.73 1.56
C ARG A 69 -9.14 -4.72 1.31
N SER A 70 -9.34 -5.69 0.42
CA SER A 70 -8.32 -6.67 0.05
C SER A 70 -7.09 -6.00 -0.58
N LEU A 71 -7.31 -4.98 -1.43
CA LEU A 71 -6.23 -4.19 -2.00
C LEU A 71 -5.41 -3.51 -0.91
N LEU A 72 -6.06 -2.83 0.03
CA LEU A 72 -5.38 -2.17 1.14
C LEU A 72 -4.62 -3.17 2.02
N GLN A 73 -5.23 -4.32 2.34
CA GLN A 73 -4.61 -5.35 3.17
C GLN A 73 -3.36 -5.93 2.50
N SER A 74 -3.39 -6.15 1.18
CA SER A 74 -2.23 -6.63 0.42
C SER A 74 -1.02 -5.70 0.53
N TRP A 75 -1.26 -4.44 0.85
CA TRP A 75 -0.21 -3.43 0.97
C TRP A 75 0.32 -3.27 2.40
N GLU A 76 -0.49 -3.61 3.39
CA GLU A 76 -0.13 -3.54 4.80
C GLU A 76 0.63 -4.78 5.28
N GLN A 77 0.50 -5.92 4.59
CA GLN A 77 1.24 -7.11 4.96
C GLN A 77 2.73 -7.00 4.60
N PRO A 78 3.64 -7.29 5.55
CA PRO A 78 5.05 -7.48 5.22
C PRO A 78 5.15 -8.70 4.32
N MET A 79 5.72 -8.52 3.12
CA MET A 79 6.08 -9.62 2.23
C MET A 79 7.03 -10.53 3.00
N THR A 80 6.51 -11.65 3.49
CA THR A 80 7.34 -12.66 4.14
C THR A 80 8.05 -13.36 2.99
N ASP A 81 9.33 -13.01 2.78
CA ASP A 81 10.14 -13.69 1.78
C ASP A 81 10.20 -15.17 2.18
N PRO A 82 9.70 -16.11 1.36
CA PRO A 82 9.90 -17.52 1.63
C PRO A 82 11.40 -17.76 1.51
N GLN A 83 12.09 -17.92 2.64
CA GLN A 83 13.49 -18.33 2.65
C GLN A 83 13.60 -19.61 1.82
N LEU A 84 14.16 -19.46 0.62
CA LEU A 84 14.58 -20.58 -0.22
C LEU A 84 15.53 -21.42 0.62
N GLN A 85 15.01 -22.48 1.22
CA GLN A 85 15.83 -23.58 1.71
C GLN A 85 16.46 -24.20 0.47
N ALA A 86 17.60 -23.63 0.05
CA ALA A 86 18.44 -24.24 -0.95
C ALA A 86 18.82 -25.62 -0.41
N PRO A 87 18.51 -26.73 -1.11
CA PRO A 87 18.98 -28.03 -0.69
C PRO A 87 20.51 -27.96 -0.71
N ALA A 88 21.14 -28.13 0.44
CA ALA A 88 22.59 -28.16 0.55
C ALA A 88 23.11 -29.37 -0.25
N TYR A 89 23.51 -29.14 -1.50
CA TYR A 89 24.25 -30.13 -2.27
C TYR A 89 25.62 -30.30 -1.62
N ALA A 90 25.79 -31.37 -0.85
CA ALA A 90 27.09 -31.79 -0.36
C ALA A 90 27.94 -32.25 -1.56
N GLN A 91 28.71 -31.34 -2.15
CA GLN A 91 29.72 -31.67 -3.17
C GLN A 91 30.99 -32.14 -2.45
N GLY A 92 31.03 -33.42 -2.10
CA GLY A 92 32.27 -34.11 -1.77
C GLY A 92 32.97 -34.55 -3.06
N SER A 93 34.08 -33.88 -3.40
CA SER A 93 35.00 -34.36 -4.43
C SER A 93 35.72 -35.63 -3.98
N GLY A 94 35.62 -36.68 -4.80
CA GLY A 94 36.73 -37.59 -5.09
C GLY A 94 37.44 -38.27 -3.92
N GLY A 95 36.81 -39.29 -3.34
CA GLY A 95 37.49 -40.40 -2.67
C GLY A 95 36.86 -41.72 -3.14
N SER A 96 37.63 -42.55 -3.85
CA SER A 96 37.20 -43.86 -4.39
C SER A 96 37.05 -44.93 -3.27
N PRO A 97 36.36 -46.07 -3.52
CA PRO A 97 35.18 -46.47 -2.79
C PRO A 97 35.47 -47.47 -1.67
N TYR A 98 34.74 -47.34 -0.56
CA TYR A 98 34.63 -48.40 0.45
C TYR A 98 33.16 -48.54 0.85
N TRP A 99 32.62 -49.75 0.66
CA TRP A 99 31.23 -50.07 0.96
C TRP A 99 31.01 -50.11 2.48
N GLY A 100 30.19 -49.20 3.01
CA GLY A 100 29.82 -49.21 4.42
C GLY A 100 28.83 -48.10 4.76
N ALA A 101 27.60 -48.50 5.08
CA ALA A 101 26.49 -47.63 5.47
C ALA A 101 26.72 -46.94 6.83
N GLY A 102 26.11 -45.78 7.03
CA GLY A 102 25.92 -45.20 8.37
C GLY A 102 26.07 -43.69 8.45
N ASP A 103 24.95 -43.03 8.70
CA ASP A 103 24.73 -41.60 8.83
C ASP A 103 25.47 -40.86 9.98
N TYR A 104 25.45 -39.52 9.87
CA TYR A 104 25.56 -38.49 10.91
C TYR A 104 26.96 -37.93 11.30
N PHE A 105 27.32 -36.84 10.60
CA PHE A 105 27.68 -35.51 11.13
C PHE A 105 28.75 -35.38 12.24
N GLN A 106 29.94 -34.89 11.88
CA GLN A 106 30.81 -34.11 12.78
C GLN A 106 31.45 -32.94 12.03
N GLY A 107 31.02 -31.72 12.36
CA GLY A 107 31.65 -30.48 11.88
C GLY A 107 32.83 -30.11 12.76
N THR A 108 34.03 -30.00 12.16
CA THR A 108 35.17 -29.29 12.76
C THR A 108 35.00 -27.80 12.51
N VAL A 109 35.01 -27.00 13.58
CA VAL A 109 34.87 -25.54 13.54
C VAL A 109 36.18 -24.93 13.01
N ALA A 110 36.14 -24.29 11.85
CA ALA A 110 37.18 -23.34 11.42
C ALA A 110 36.66 -21.92 11.68
N GLN A 111 37.55 -21.08 12.20
CA GLN A 111 37.31 -19.87 12.99
C GLN A 111 36.52 -18.72 12.29
N PRO A 112 35.91 -17.81 13.08
CA PRO A 112 35.21 -16.64 12.56
C PRO A 112 36.17 -15.64 11.91
N VAL A 113 35.86 -15.23 10.68
CA VAL A 113 36.38 -13.97 10.12
C VAL A 113 35.59 -12.82 10.74
N ASP A 114 36.35 -11.98 11.44
CA ASP A 114 36.07 -10.67 12.05
C ASP A 114 34.76 -9.97 11.63
N PRO A 115 33.86 -9.59 12.58
CA PRO A 115 32.66 -8.78 12.30
C PRO A 115 33.00 -7.29 12.16
N GLY A 116 34.03 -6.97 11.37
CA GLY A 116 34.65 -5.65 11.30
C GLY A 116 34.52 -4.96 9.95
N ALA A 117 33.33 -4.88 9.37
CA ALA A 117 33.07 -3.99 8.22
C ALA A 117 31.58 -3.64 8.10
N TYR A 118 31.13 -2.64 8.86
CA TYR A 118 29.89 -1.93 8.53
C TYR A 118 30.17 -1.02 7.32
N PRO A 119 29.45 -1.12 6.19
CA PRO A 119 29.42 -0.01 5.25
C PRO A 119 28.70 1.17 5.92
N LEU A 120 29.45 2.24 6.18
CA LEU A 120 28.91 3.53 6.62
C LEU A 120 27.85 4.02 5.62
N LEU A 121 26.69 4.36 6.15
CA LEU A 121 25.67 5.18 5.50
C LEU A 121 26.33 6.41 4.87
N THR A 122 26.38 6.45 3.54
CA THR A 122 26.61 7.72 2.84
C THR A 122 25.25 8.36 2.64
N VAL A 123 24.86 9.20 3.59
CA VAL A 123 23.80 10.18 3.40
C VAL A 123 24.38 11.25 2.46
N PRO A 124 23.79 11.53 1.28
CA PRO A 124 24.13 12.77 0.60
C PRO A 124 23.58 13.91 1.47
N GLN A 125 24.49 14.64 2.12
CA GLN A 125 24.21 15.98 2.62
C GLN A 125 23.90 16.86 1.40
N THR A 126 22.63 17.15 1.16
CA THR A 126 22.27 18.38 0.44
C THR A 126 22.08 19.44 1.48
N ASP A 127 23.02 20.39 1.47
CA ASP A 127 23.00 21.63 2.24
C ASP A 127 21.62 22.28 2.23
N GLU A 128 21.18 22.67 3.43
CA GLU A 128 20.21 23.72 3.58
C GLU A 128 20.75 25.01 2.95
N GLU A 129 19.93 25.67 2.15
CA GLU A 129 19.64 27.11 2.17
C GLU A 129 19.22 27.54 0.77
N PHE A 130 17.93 27.90 0.62
CA PHE A 130 17.46 29.23 0.21
C PHE A 130 16.03 29.14 -0.37
N LEU A 131 15.05 29.53 0.44
CA LEU A 131 13.81 30.20 -0.01
C LEU A 131 13.79 31.54 0.72
N PRO A 132 13.38 32.69 0.13
CA PRO A 132 12.23 32.85 -0.78
C PRO A 132 12.56 33.72 -2.03
N ALA A 133 11.74 33.76 -3.10
CA ALA A 133 10.55 34.60 -3.23
C ALA A 133 9.84 34.36 -4.59
N PRO A 134 8.53 34.65 -4.69
CA PRO A 134 7.73 34.42 -5.90
C PRO A 134 8.04 35.45 -6.98
N THR A 135 8.33 34.99 -8.20
CA THR A 135 8.27 35.84 -9.40
C THR A 135 6.91 35.61 -10.06
N ASP A 136 5.95 36.42 -9.66
CA ASP A 136 4.70 36.63 -10.39
C ASP A 136 4.93 37.82 -11.34
N PRO A 137 5.12 37.62 -12.66
CA PRO A 137 5.03 38.71 -13.60
C PRO A 137 3.55 38.99 -13.86
N HIS A 138 2.98 39.87 -13.04
CA HIS A 138 1.74 40.56 -13.37
C HIS A 138 1.76 41.04 -14.83
N VAL A 139 0.76 40.57 -15.57
CA VAL A 139 0.25 41.14 -16.80
C VAL A 139 0.09 42.66 -16.62
N ALA A 140 0.95 43.44 -17.29
CA ALA A 140 0.74 44.86 -17.51
C ALA A 140 0.16 45.04 -18.92
N ILE A 141 -1.12 45.41 -18.96
CA ILE A 141 -1.85 45.85 -20.14
C ILE A 141 -1.32 47.24 -20.52
N PRO A 142 -0.81 47.52 -21.73
CA PRO A 142 -0.63 48.89 -22.18
C PRO A 142 -1.97 49.43 -22.68
N GLY A 143 -2.56 50.32 -21.89
CA GLY A 143 -3.67 51.18 -22.30
C GLY A 143 -3.37 52.62 -21.92
N SER A 144 -2.95 53.42 -22.88
CA SER A 144 -3.21 54.87 -23.11
C SER A 144 -2.13 55.45 -24.03
#